data_AF-A0A9N8DNQ0-F1
#
_entry.id   AF-A0A9N8DNQ0-F1
#
_cell.length_a   1.000
_cell.length_b   1.000
_cell.length_c   1.000
_cell.angle_alpha   90.00
_cell.angle_beta   90.00
_cell.angle_gamma   90.00
#
_symmetry.space_group_name_H-M   'P 1'
#
loop_
_entity.id
_entity.type
_entity.pdbx_description
1 polymer ?
#
loop_
_entity_poly.entity_id
_entity_poly.type
_entity_poly.pdbx_seq_one_letter_code
_entity_poly.pdbx_strand_id
1 'polypeptide(L)'
;MEEDNEHHISKTFYKWQFSTTLLWWVTIRLATGKNLYDITNGSVCTRPSWIPIQYLHYLQRPSRRRAIFLLSLFALAIGGWGSSSSFVVRLIVAIIFSLYHLVESSVTHRHGEYPLLYNVWAMCLCSSSEYASAVSFGIAVHFILSTGLAKIVVGGQQWMLPSTMRFYLSAYYGAKMKLSRPFLPSWNRWTCQRSWATSGIAVATILFECVVVPLTLFLPINTRHIGCTGMILMHIGIFLLMSKQVGIVFITTISTYIVGFQCSALIGTGPWWSAVLVSFLPNLICLGPFATMIPENWPLSAVSLFMWNGGQAKLLAETLMTGETRVVLATAEKSTPQSIVGLPVIHHGAVAPRSGGTVGIHGTPRGADRAVHDSVLRVIGFTLLQENLLPVVPRATASIVEDPWDMQKFLVALQTFLQTKQRLFETQSGLPLQRAYYVQIGANGNVEEVLLSA
;
A
#
# COMPACT_ATOMS: atom_id res chain seq x y z
N MET A 1 -12.88 -0.55 -40.18
CA MET A 1 -11.43 -0.46 -39.83
C MET A 1 -11.17 0.48 -38.66
N GLU A 2 -11.85 1.62 -38.52
CA GLU A 2 -11.69 2.47 -37.31
C GLU A 2 -12.33 1.87 -36.04
N GLU A 3 -13.49 1.22 -36.13
CA GLU A 3 -14.13 0.54 -34.99
C GLU A 3 -13.28 -0.60 -34.37
N ASP A 4 -12.42 -1.26 -35.18
CA ASP A 4 -11.57 -2.35 -34.68
C ASP A 4 -10.44 -1.86 -33.77
N ASN A 5 -10.03 -0.59 -33.91
CA ASN A 5 -8.96 0.00 -33.09
C ASN A 5 -9.46 0.48 -31.72
N GLU A 6 -10.73 0.89 -31.59
CA GLU A 6 -11.27 1.45 -30.33
C GLU A 6 -11.35 0.42 -29.19
N HIS A 7 -11.50 -0.87 -29.50
CA HIS A 7 -11.61 -1.91 -28.48
C HIS A 7 -10.28 -2.60 -28.16
N HIS A 8 -9.20 -2.23 -28.86
CA HIS A 8 -7.91 -2.88 -28.72
C HIS A 8 -7.24 -2.59 -27.38
N ILE A 9 -7.39 -1.37 -26.83
CA ILE A 9 -6.69 -0.94 -25.60
C ILE A 9 -7.19 -1.69 -24.35
N SER A 10 -8.51 -1.78 -24.16
CA SER A 10 -9.12 -2.44 -23.00
C SER A 10 -8.81 -3.94 -23.01
N LYS A 11 -8.94 -4.57 -24.18
CA LYS A 11 -8.60 -5.98 -24.37
C LYS A 11 -7.13 -6.26 -24.05
N THR A 12 -6.24 -5.42 -24.57
CA THR A 12 -4.80 -5.50 -24.32
C THR A 12 -4.48 -5.33 -22.84
N PHE A 13 -5.06 -4.33 -22.18
CA PHE A 13 -4.90 -4.09 -20.76
C PHE A 13 -5.31 -5.32 -19.92
N TYR A 14 -6.53 -5.84 -20.14
CA TYR A 14 -7.02 -6.99 -19.36
C TYR A 14 -6.18 -8.26 -19.58
N LYS A 15 -5.71 -8.52 -20.81
CA LYS A 15 -4.79 -9.63 -21.10
C LYS A 15 -3.47 -9.50 -20.35
N TRP A 16 -2.82 -8.34 -20.46
CA TRP A 16 -1.57 -8.09 -19.74
C TRP A 16 -1.76 -8.22 -18.24
N GLN A 17 -2.83 -7.63 -17.71
CA GLN A 17 -3.13 -7.71 -16.29
C GLN A 17 -3.37 -9.15 -15.82
N PHE A 18 -4.17 -9.93 -16.57
CA PHE A 18 -4.40 -11.33 -16.27
C PHE A 18 -3.08 -12.09 -16.19
N SER A 19 -2.21 -11.95 -17.20
CA SER A 19 -0.91 -12.61 -17.26
C SER A 19 -0.01 -12.21 -16.08
N THR A 20 0.09 -10.92 -15.76
CA THR A 20 0.91 -10.44 -14.65
C THR A 20 0.38 -10.87 -13.28
N THR A 21 -0.94 -10.84 -13.09
CA THR A 21 -1.57 -11.29 -11.84
C THR A 21 -1.42 -12.80 -11.68
N LEU A 22 -1.64 -13.58 -12.74
CA LEU A 22 -1.46 -15.04 -12.70
C LEU A 22 -0.01 -15.42 -12.40
N LEU A 23 0.97 -14.77 -13.06
CA LEU A 23 2.39 -14.99 -12.80
C LEU A 23 2.74 -14.70 -11.34
N TRP A 24 2.21 -13.60 -10.78
CA TRP A 24 2.40 -13.27 -9.38
C TRP A 24 1.80 -14.35 -8.46
N TRP A 25 0.57 -14.79 -8.71
CA TRP A 25 -0.09 -15.85 -7.93
C TRP A 25 0.71 -17.16 -7.93
N VAL A 26 1.16 -17.60 -9.12
CA VAL A 26 2.00 -18.79 -9.27
C VAL A 26 3.31 -18.63 -8.51
N THR A 27 3.96 -17.48 -8.65
CA THR A 27 5.23 -17.20 -7.96
C THR A 27 5.07 -17.25 -6.44
N ILE A 28 4.01 -16.65 -5.89
CA ILE A 28 3.70 -16.71 -4.46
C ILE A 28 3.43 -18.15 -4.02
N ARG A 29 2.63 -18.91 -4.78
CA ARG A 29 2.33 -20.31 -4.48
C ARG A 29 3.59 -21.17 -4.45
N LEU A 30 4.46 -21.03 -5.44
CA LEU A 30 5.73 -21.75 -5.51
C LEU A 30 6.69 -21.34 -4.39
N ALA A 31 6.74 -20.05 -4.02
CA ALA A 31 7.65 -19.55 -3.01
C ALA A 31 7.23 -19.88 -1.56
N THR A 32 5.93 -20.06 -1.32
CA THR A 32 5.37 -20.15 0.05
C THR A 32 4.63 -21.45 0.34
N GLY A 33 4.25 -22.22 -0.69
CA GLY A 33 3.35 -23.37 -0.58
C GLY A 33 1.90 -23.00 -0.24
N LYS A 34 1.54 -21.71 -0.17
CA LYS A 34 0.22 -21.21 0.20
C LYS A 34 -0.41 -20.41 -0.95
N ASN A 35 -1.74 -20.34 -1.00
CA ASN A 35 -2.40 -19.50 -1.99
C ASN A 35 -2.31 -18.04 -1.58
N LEU A 36 -2.41 -17.13 -2.54
CA LEU A 36 -2.34 -15.69 -2.27
C LEU A 36 -3.42 -15.23 -1.27
N TYR A 37 -4.67 -15.67 -1.45
CA TYR A 37 -5.76 -15.30 -0.53
C TYR A 37 -5.55 -15.84 0.89
N ASP A 38 -4.74 -16.89 1.07
CA ASP A 38 -4.40 -17.43 2.39
C ASP A 38 -3.34 -16.57 3.09
N ILE A 39 -2.38 -16.04 2.31
CA ILE A 39 -1.26 -15.23 2.80
C ILE A 39 -1.70 -13.80 3.10
N THR A 40 -2.65 -13.29 2.33
CA THR A 40 -3.17 -11.93 2.50
C THR A 40 -4.15 -11.83 3.67
N ASN A 41 -4.40 -12.91 4.41
CA ASN A 41 -5.19 -12.86 5.65
C ASN A 41 -4.47 -12.03 6.71
N GLY A 42 -5.24 -11.32 7.52
CA GLY A 42 -4.73 -10.47 8.59
C GLY A 42 -5.78 -10.28 9.67
N SER A 43 -5.32 -9.99 10.88
CA SER A 43 -6.18 -9.83 12.05
C SER A 43 -6.96 -8.52 12.10
N VAL A 44 -6.54 -7.52 11.31
CA VAL A 44 -7.19 -6.20 11.26
C VAL A 44 -7.55 -5.89 9.81
N CYS A 45 -8.74 -5.33 9.64
CA CYS A 45 -9.23 -4.77 8.39
C CYS A 45 -9.40 -3.25 8.51
N THR A 46 -9.13 -2.55 7.42
CA THR A 46 -9.33 -1.11 7.28
C THR A 46 -10.40 -0.86 6.24
N ARG A 47 -11.51 -0.24 6.63
CA ARG A 47 -12.60 0.09 5.71
C ARG A 47 -12.48 1.52 5.17
N PRO A 48 -13.00 1.77 3.95
CA PRO A 48 -13.45 3.10 3.56
C PRO A 48 -14.53 3.61 4.51
N SER A 49 -14.49 4.89 4.86
CA SER A 49 -15.41 5.51 5.84
C SER A 49 -16.89 5.38 5.47
N TRP A 50 -17.21 5.33 4.18
CA TRP A 50 -18.56 5.22 3.64
C TRP A 50 -19.08 3.77 3.56
N ILE A 51 -18.24 2.75 3.78
CA ILE A 51 -18.66 1.34 3.79
C ILE A 51 -18.96 0.91 5.24
N PRO A 52 -20.12 0.32 5.53
CA PRO A 52 -20.42 -0.26 6.85
C PRO A 52 -19.46 -1.40 7.21
N ILE A 53 -19.03 -1.48 8.49
CA ILE A 53 -18.14 -2.55 8.98
C ILE A 53 -18.72 -3.94 8.69
N GLN A 54 -20.03 -4.12 8.88
CA GLN A 54 -20.72 -5.40 8.71
C GLN A 54 -20.60 -5.92 7.28
N TYR A 55 -20.63 -5.03 6.29
CA TYR A 55 -20.49 -5.41 4.88
C TYR A 55 -19.07 -5.90 4.57
N LEU A 56 -18.05 -5.16 5.02
CA LEU A 56 -16.67 -5.58 4.78
C LEU A 56 -16.33 -6.85 5.57
N HIS A 57 -16.76 -6.96 6.83
CA HIS A 57 -16.63 -8.19 7.64
C HIS A 57 -17.30 -9.39 6.96
N TYR A 58 -18.48 -9.19 6.37
CA TYR A 58 -19.17 -10.20 5.57
C TYR A 58 -18.30 -10.67 4.38
N LEU A 59 -17.66 -9.77 3.64
CA LEU A 59 -16.80 -10.11 2.51
C LEU A 59 -15.49 -10.80 2.93
N GLN A 60 -14.95 -10.45 4.10
CA GLN A 60 -13.71 -11.00 4.64
C GLN A 60 -13.83 -12.44 5.15
N ARG A 61 -15.05 -13.00 5.21
CA ARG A 61 -15.21 -14.42 5.56
C ARG A 61 -14.43 -15.32 4.59
N PRO A 62 -13.73 -16.36 5.07
CA PRO A 62 -12.76 -17.12 4.25
C PRO A 62 -13.32 -17.63 2.92
N SER A 63 -14.54 -18.16 2.90
CA SER A 63 -15.16 -18.70 1.67
C SER A 63 -15.42 -17.62 0.62
N ARG A 64 -15.91 -16.44 1.05
CA ARG A 64 -16.26 -15.33 0.15
C ARG A 64 -15.04 -14.61 -0.35
N ARG A 65 -14.09 -14.34 0.55
CA ARG A 65 -12.78 -13.82 0.18
C ARG A 65 -12.14 -14.69 -0.90
N ARG A 66 -12.08 -16.02 -0.70
CA ARG A 66 -11.55 -16.95 -1.70
C ARG A 66 -12.30 -16.84 -3.02
N ALA A 67 -13.63 -16.81 -3.00
CA ALA A 67 -14.43 -16.66 -4.21
C ALA A 67 -14.12 -15.35 -4.94
N ILE A 68 -14.04 -14.22 -4.24
CA ILE A 68 -13.74 -12.90 -4.82
C ILE A 68 -12.35 -12.89 -5.47
N PHE A 69 -11.34 -13.45 -4.80
CA PHE A 69 -10.00 -13.58 -5.38
C PHE A 69 -10.04 -14.38 -6.69
N LEU A 70 -10.71 -15.54 -6.71
CA LEU A 70 -10.81 -16.35 -7.93
C LEU A 70 -11.60 -15.64 -9.03
N LEU A 71 -12.73 -15.02 -8.69
CA LEU A 71 -13.57 -14.25 -9.61
C LEU A 71 -12.81 -13.09 -10.24
N SER A 72 -11.86 -12.47 -9.55
CA SER A 72 -11.04 -11.39 -10.13
C SER A 72 -10.21 -11.85 -11.34
N LEU A 73 -9.62 -13.04 -11.27
CA LEU A 73 -8.87 -13.63 -12.40
C LEU A 73 -9.81 -13.99 -13.54
N PHE A 74 -10.97 -14.58 -13.24
CA PHE A 74 -11.99 -14.87 -14.25
C PHE A 74 -12.50 -13.60 -14.93
N ALA A 75 -12.73 -12.52 -14.17
CA ALA A 75 -13.16 -11.24 -14.71
C ALA A 75 -12.11 -10.67 -15.67
N LEU A 76 -10.84 -10.66 -15.30
CA LEU A 76 -9.76 -10.24 -16.21
C LEU A 76 -9.69 -11.11 -17.47
N ALA A 77 -9.90 -12.42 -17.35
CA ALA A 77 -9.95 -13.32 -18.51
C ALA A 77 -11.15 -13.02 -19.43
N ILE A 78 -12.34 -12.79 -18.86
CA ILE A 78 -13.53 -12.40 -19.64
C ILE A 78 -13.30 -11.05 -20.32
N GLY A 79 -12.69 -10.08 -19.64
CA GLY A 79 -12.32 -8.80 -20.24
C GLY A 79 -11.28 -8.94 -21.35
N GLY A 80 -10.29 -9.80 -21.18
CA GLY A 80 -9.18 -9.96 -22.13
C GLY A 80 -9.52 -10.81 -23.37
N TRP A 81 -10.34 -11.85 -23.23
CA TRP A 81 -10.66 -12.79 -24.31
C TRP A 81 -12.12 -12.76 -24.77
N GLY A 82 -13.03 -12.20 -23.96
CA GLY A 82 -14.43 -12.01 -24.34
C GLY A 82 -14.69 -10.75 -25.16
N SER A 83 -15.96 -10.35 -25.21
CA SER A 83 -16.44 -9.15 -25.91
C SER A 83 -16.13 -7.88 -25.10
N SER A 84 -14.85 -7.50 -25.06
CA SER A 84 -14.40 -6.27 -24.39
C SER A 84 -15.01 -4.99 -24.96
N SER A 85 -15.62 -5.05 -26.15
CA SER A 85 -16.40 -3.97 -26.75
C SER A 85 -17.71 -3.71 -26.01
N SER A 86 -18.28 -4.72 -25.35
CA SER A 86 -19.49 -4.57 -24.53
C SER A 86 -19.20 -3.79 -23.25
N PHE A 87 -19.87 -2.65 -23.08
CA PHE A 87 -19.85 -1.89 -21.83
C PHE A 87 -20.24 -2.75 -20.62
N VAL A 88 -21.23 -3.65 -20.79
CA VAL A 88 -21.69 -4.55 -19.72
C VAL A 88 -20.56 -5.46 -19.24
N VAL A 89 -19.77 -6.00 -20.17
CA VAL A 89 -18.60 -6.83 -19.82
C VAL A 89 -17.58 -6.01 -19.03
N ARG A 90 -17.23 -4.81 -19.51
CA ARG A 90 -16.26 -3.94 -18.82
C ARG A 90 -16.74 -3.51 -17.42
N LEU A 91 -18.04 -3.24 -17.29
CA LEU A 91 -18.68 -2.92 -16.01
C LEU A 91 -18.63 -4.08 -15.02
N ILE A 92 -18.93 -5.31 -15.47
CA ILE A 92 -18.80 -6.51 -14.64
C ILE A 92 -17.35 -6.68 -14.17
N VAL A 93 -16.37 -6.49 -15.07
CA VAL A 93 -14.94 -6.55 -14.70
C VAL A 93 -14.60 -5.50 -13.66
N ALA A 94 -15.00 -4.24 -13.87
CA ALA A 94 -14.73 -3.15 -12.94
C ALA A 94 -15.36 -3.40 -11.55
N ILE A 95 -16.59 -3.91 -11.49
CA ILE A 95 -17.28 -4.24 -10.23
C ILE A 95 -16.56 -5.38 -9.48
N ILE A 96 -16.28 -6.51 -10.17
CA ILE A 96 -15.61 -7.65 -9.54
C ILE A 96 -14.22 -7.25 -9.05
N PHE A 97 -13.50 -6.46 -9.85
CA PHE A 97 -12.16 -6.01 -9.47
C PHE A 97 -12.21 -5.00 -8.31
N SER A 98 -13.25 -4.16 -8.24
CA SER A 98 -13.49 -3.29 -7.08
C SER A 98 -13.72 -4.09 -5.80
N LEU A 99 -14.47 -5.20 -5.87
CA LEU A 99 -14.66 -6.10 -4.73
C LEU A 99 -13.35 -6.79 -4.33
N TYR A 100 -12.56 -7.26 -5.29
CA TYR A 100 -11.24 -7.84 -5.03
C TYR A 100 -10.30 -6.83 -4.37
N HIS A 101 -10.18 -5.65 -4.95
CA HIS A 101 -9.38 -4.57 -4.40
C HIS A 101 -9.84 -4.25 -2.98
N LEU A 102 -11.14 -4.04 -2.75
CA LEU A 102 -11.68 -3.76 -1.42
C LEU A 102 -11.30 -4.85 -0.42
N VAL A 103 -11.43 -6.14 -0.77
CA VAL A 103 -11.10 -7.24 0.16
C VAL A 103 -9.60 -7.35 0.41
N GLU A 104 -8.77 -7.19 -0.62
CA GLU A 104 -7.32 -7.30 -0.54
C GLU A 104 -6.72 -6.10 0.21
N SER A 105 -7.00 -4.88 -0.26
CA SER A 105 -6.39 -3.65 0.24
C SER A 105 -6.80 -3.34 1.67
N SER A 106 -8.02 -3.74 2.08
CA SER A 106 -8.48 -3.59 3.47
C SER A 106 -7.60 -4.34 4.47
N VAL A 107 -6.88 -5.38 4.04
CA VAL A 107 -6.07 -6.21 4.95
C VAL A 107 -4.58 -6.02 4.71
N THR A 108 -4.16 -5.79 3.47
CA THR A 108 -2.73 -5.72 3.15
C THR A 108 -2.21 -4.28 3.12
N HIS A 109 -3.10 -3.30 2.94
CA HIS A 109 -2.74 -1.92 2.62
C HIS A 109 -1.78 -1.84 1.41
N ARG A 110 -1.89 -2.81 0.50
CA ARG A 110 -1.00 -2.92 -0.65
C ARG A 110 -1.38 -1.87 -1.68
N HIS A 111 -0.44 -0.97 -1.90
CA HIS A 111 -0.65 0.15 -2.81
C HIS A 111 -0.68 -0.18 -4.29
N GLY A 112 -0.05 -1.28 -4.69
CA GLY A 112 0.06 -1.68 -6.09
C GLY A 112 -1.30 -1.99 -6.76
N GLU A 113 -2.36 -2.22 -5.99
CA GLU A 113 -3.68 -2.54 -6.55
C GLU A 113 -4.47 -1.29 -6.95
N TYR A 114 -4.14 -0.10 -6.42
CA TYR A 114 -4.88 1.13 -6.74
C TYR A 114 -4.76 1.52 -8.22
N PRO A 115 -3.56 1.63 -8.84
CA PRO A 115 -3.46 1.98 -10.26
C PRO A 115 -4.27 1.01 -11.14
N LEU A 116 -4.29 -0.27 -10.77
CA LEU A 116 -5.07 -1.28 -11.46
C LEU A 116 -6.58 -1.05 -11.29
N LEU A 117 -7.08 -0.80 -10.09
CA LEU A 117 -8.48 -0.46 -9.86
C LEU A 117 -8.91 0.75 -10.71
N TYR A 118 -8.08 1.78 -10.76
CA TYR A 118 -8.38 2.97 -11.55
C TYR A 118 -8.40 2.67 -13.04
N ASN A 119 -7.46 1.84 -13.52
CA ASN A 119 -7.43 1.44 -14.92
C ASN A 119 -8.63 0.59 -15.33
N VAL A 120 -9.11 -0.35 -14.51
CA VAL A 120 -10.32 -1.11 -14.89
C VAL A 120 -11.54 -0.21 -15.03
N TRP A 121 -11.64 0.85 -14.22
CA TRP A 121 -12.69 1.86 -14.34
C TRP A 121 -12.48 2.79 -15.53
N ALA A 122 -11.24 3.19 -15.83
CA ALA A 122 -10.92 3.94 -17.05
C ALA A 122 -11.34 3.18 -18.31
N MET A 123 -10.99 1.89 -18.39
CA MET A 123 -11.40 1.03 -19.50
C MET A 123 -12.93 0.86 -19.56
N CYS A 124 -13.63 0.90 -18.42
CA CYS A 124 -15.09 0.79 -18.37
C CYS A 124 -15.79 2.06 -18.84
N LEU A 125 -15.40 3.22 -18.28
CA LEU A 125 -16.13 4.49 -18.40
C LEU A 125 -15.79 5.27 -19.67
N CYS A 126 -14.57 5.13 -20.19
CA CYS A 126 -14.20 5.78 -21.44
C CYS A 126 -14.75 4.97 -22.61
N SER A 127 -15.61 5.60 -23.42
CA SER A 127 -16.17 4.99 -24.62
C SER A 127 -15.12 4.83 -25.73
N SER A 128 -14.19 5.78 -25.85
CA SER A 128 -13.12 5.75 -26.84
C SER A 128 -11.79 5.27 -26.26
N SER A 129 -11.03 4.55 -27.09
CA SER A 129 -9.70 4.04 -26.74
C SER A 129 -8.72 5.14 -26.36
N GLU A 130 -8.81 6.29 -27.03
CA GLU A 130 -7.92 7.44 -26.81
C GLU A 130 -8.06 7.99 -25.39
N TYR A 131 -9.30 8.21 -24.92
CA TYR A 131 -9.54 8.69 -23.56
C TYR A 131 -9.19 7.61 -22.54
N ALA A 132 -9.51 6.33 -22.78
CA ALA A 132 -9.14 5.24 -21.88
C ALA A 132 -7.62 5.16 -21.70
N SER A 133 -6.86 5.24 -22.80
CA SER A 133 -5.40 5.24 -22.80
C SER A 133 -4.84 6.49 -22.12
N ALA A 134 -5.40 7.67 -22.38
CA ALA A 134 -4.94 8.91 -21.77
C ALA A 134 -5.23 8.99 -20.27
N VAL A 135 -6.39 8.50 -19.82
CA VAL A 135 -6.67 8.35 -18.38
C VAL A 135 -5.71 7.34 -17.75
N SER A 136 -5.42 6.23 -18.42
CA SER A 136 -4.41 5.25 -17.97
C SER A 136 -3.01 5.86 -17.82
N PHE A 137 -2.62 6.72 -18.77
CA PHE A 137 -1.39 7.50 -18.68
C PHE A 137 -1.41 8.43 -17.48
N GLY A 138 -2.53 9.14 -17.31
CA GLY A 138 -2.77 10.04 -16.19
C GLY A 138 -2.61 9.34 -14.83
N ILE A 139 -3.19 8.15 -14.69
CA ILE A 139 -3.11 7.25 -13.53
C ILE A 139 -1.66 6.87 -13.26
N ALA A 140 -0.92 6.40 -14.27
CA ALA A 140 0.47 5.99 -14.09
C ALA A 140 1.33 7.15 -13.54
N VAL A 141 1.23 8.33 -14.15
CA VAL A 141 1.95 9.54 -13.70
C VAL A 141 1.49 9.96 -12.30
N HIS A 142 0.17 9.95 -12.02
CA HIS A 142 -0.39 10.32 -10.72
C HIS A 142 0.24 9.53 -9.57
N PHE A 143 0.24 8.20 -9.65
CA PHE A 143 0.72 7.34 -8.56
C PHE A 143 2.23 7.45 -8.35
N ILE A 144 2.99 7.65 -9.43
CA ILE A 144 4.44 7.83 -9.36
C ILE A 144 4.77 9.19 -8.75
N LEU A 145 4.15 10.26 -9.24
CA LEU A 145 4.30 11.61 -8.70
C LEU A 145 3.89 11.68 -7.22
N SER A 146 2.76 11.08 -6.86
CA SER A 146 2.29 10.98 -5.46
C SER A 146 3.36 10.37 -4.56
N THR A 147 4.00 9.30 -5.04
CA THR A 147 5.02 8.57 -4.30
C THR A 147 6.29 9.41 -4.10
N GLY A 148 6.65 10.25 -5.07
CA GLY A 148 7.77 11.19 -4.97
C GLY A 148 7.46 12.40 -4.07
N LEU A 149 6.30 13.03 -4.26
CA LEU A 149 5.87 14.18 -3.45
C LEU A 149 5.79 13.81 -1.98
N ALA A 150 5.27 12.64 -1.64
CA ALA A 150 5.17 12.22 -0.25
C ALA A 150 6.54 12.03 0.43
N LYS A 151 7.58 11.63 -0.31
CA LYS A 151 8.96 11.61 0.23
C LYS A 151 9.47 13.00 0.54
N ILE A 152 9.18 13.97 -0.33
CA ILE A 152 9.57 15.37 -0.12
C ILE A 152 8.80 15.98 1.05
N VAL A 153 7.48 15.75 1.13
CA VAL A 153 6.61 16.35 2.14
C VAL A 153 6.83 15.75 3.52
N VAL A 154 6.99 14.43 3.64
CA VAL A 154 7.15 13.75 4.93
C VAL A 154 8.62 13.63 5.34
N GLY A 155 9.49 13.21 4.41
CA GLY A 155 10.91 13.01 4.66
C GLY A 155 11.77 14.28 4.54
N GLY A 156 11.25 15.33 3.90
CA GLY A 156 11.98 16.56 3.64
C GLY A 156 13.18 16.36 2.69
N GLN A 157 14.05 17.36 2.62
CA GLN A 157 15.31 17.28 1.87
C GLN A 157 16.23 16.14 2.37
N GLN A 158 16.10 15.77 3.65
CA GLN A 158 16.86 14.67 4.24
C GLN A 158 16.60 13.32 3.57
N TRP A 159 15.48 13.16 2.87
CA TRP A 159 15.21 11.94 2.12
C TRP A 159 16.30 11.64 1.08
N MET A 160 16.93 12.67 0.50
CA MET A 160 18.01 12.53 -0.50
C MET A 160 19.38 12.22 0.12
N LEU A 161 19.51 12.21 1.45
CA LEU A 161 20.78 11.91 2.12
C LEU A 161 21.14 10.42 1.99
N PRO A 162 22.45 10.09 1.97
CA PRO A 162 22.94 8.71 1.91
C PRO A 162 22.34 7.77 2.96
N SER A 163 21.99 8.31 4.14
CA SER A 163 21.45 7.56 5.28
C SER A 163 20.08 6.93 4.98
N THR A 164 19.22 7.62 4.23
CA THR A 164 17.86 7.15 3.88
C THR A 164 17.91 5.88 3.05
N MET A 165 18.58 5.93 1.91
CA MET A 165 18.64 4.76 1.02
C MET A 165 19.48 3.63 1.63
N ARG A 166 20.52 3.95 2.41
CA ARG A 166 21.27 2.94 3.18
C ARG A 166 20.36 2.19 4.16
N PHE A 167 19.52 2.92 4.90
CA PHE A 167 18.57 2.31 5.82
C PHE A 167 17.65 1.32 5.09
N TYR A 168 16.96 1.76 4.04
CA TYR A 168 16.03 0.91 3.29
C TYR A 168 16.71 -0.31 2.63
N LEU A 169 17.90 -0.13 2.05
CA LEU A 169 18.66 -1.24 1.48
C LEU A 169 19.11 -2.24 2.56
N SER A 170 19.50 -1.76 3.74
CA SER A 170 19.97 -2.63 4.84
C SER A 170 18.85 -3.36 5.57
N ALA A 171 17.65 -2.77 5.66
CA ALA A 171 16.49 -3.35 6.35
C ALA A 171 16.09 -4.74 5.80
N TYR A 172 16.25 -4.95 4.49
CA TYR A 172 15.93 -6.22 3.84
C TYR A 172 17.09 -7.21 3.76
N TYR A 173 18.33 -6.74 3.94
CA TYR A 173 19.53 -7.59 3.86
C TYR A 173 19.51 -8.69 4.95
N GLY A 174 19.15 -8.32 6.18
CA GLY A 174 19.08 -9.22 7.34
C GLY A 174 17.80 -10.04 7.44
N ALA A 175 16.86 -9.92 6.49
CA ALA A 175 15.55 -10.55 6.61
C ALA A 175 15.66 -12.08 6.73
N LYS A 176 14.89 -12.70 7.64
CA LYS A 176 14.88 -14.17 7.82
C LYS A 176 14.36 -14.89 6.57
N MET A 177 13.33 -14.32 5.92
CA MET A 177 12.75 -14.89 4.72
C MET A 177 13.64 -14.66 3.49
N LYS A 178 13.99 -15.75 2.80
CA LYS A 178 14.82 -15.71 1.57
C LYS A 178 14.21 -14.80 0.49
N LEU A 179 12.88 -14.73 0.38
CA LEU A 179 12.19 -13.90 -0.60
C LEU A 179 12.29 -12.40 -0.27
N SER A 180 12.38 -12.03 1.00
CA SER A 180 12.46 -10.62 1.40
C SER A 180 13.85 -10.03 1.19
N ARG A 181 14.90 -10.86 1.08
CA ARG A 181 16.27 -10.44 0.78
C ARG A 181 16.44 -9.93 -0.66
N PRO A 182 17.46 -9.09 -0.94
CA PRO A 182 17.82 -8.72 -2.30
C PRO A 182 18.27 -9.93 -3.14
N PHE A 183 18.16 -9.82 -4.47
CA PHE A 183 18.69 -10.84 -5.38
C PHE A 183 20.21 -10.84 -5.46
N LEU A 184 20.84 -9.66 -5.37
CA LEU A 184 22.30 -9.48 -5.37
C LEU A 184 22.80 -8.91 -4.02
N PRO A 185 22.95 -9.73 -2.97
CA PRO A 185 23.39 -9.25 -1.65
C PRO A 185 24.77 -8.57 -1.66
N SER A 186 25.68 -9.00 -2.54
CA SER A 186 27.00 -8.39 -2.69
C SER A 186 26.92 -6.96 -3.23
N TRP A 187 26.05 -6.71 -4.21
CA TRP A 187 25.82 -5.39 -4.79
C TRP A 187 25.10 -4.48 -3.78
N ASN A 188 24.09 -5.00 -3.07
CA ASN A 188 23.47 -4.28 -1.95
C ASN A 188 24.53 -3.81 -0.94
N ARG A 189 25.40 -4.71 -0.47
CA ARG A 189 26.47 -4.37 0.49
C ARG A 189 27.43 -3.32 -0.08
N TRP A 190 27.87 -3.51 -1.32
CA TRP A 190 28.76 -2.58 -2.01
C TRP A 190 28.16 -1.17 -2.11
N THR A 191 26.87 -1.07 -2.43
CA THR A 191 26.11 0.18 -2.50
C THR A 191 25.99 0.81 -1.11
N CYS A 192 25.59 0.04 -0.10
CA CYS A 192 25.44 0.52 1.29
C CYS A 192 26.75 1.10 1.87
N GLN A 193 27.91 0.57 1.45
CA GLN A 193 29.23 1.05 1.88
C GLN A 193 29.64 2.39 1.23
N ARG A 194 28.95 2.86 0.18
CA ARG A 194 29.33 4.04 -0.60
C ARG A 194 28.25 5.11 -0.51
N SER A 195 28.52 6.19 0.24
CA SER A 195 27.56 7.29 0.43
C SER A 195 27.13 7.96 -0.88
N TRP A 196 28.04 8.07 -1.85
CA TRP A 196 27.71 8.63 -3.17
C TRP A 196 26.72 7.75 -3.94
N ALA A 197 26.81 6.42 -3.79
CA ALA A 197 25.92 5.49 -4.49
C ALA A 197 24.51 5.53 -3.89
N THR A 198 24.39 5.51 -2.55
CA THR A 198 23.08 5.60 -1.89
C THR A 198 22.43 6.97 -2.07
N SER A 199 23.19 8.06 -2.03
CA SER A 199 22.67 9.40 -2.35
C SER A 199 22.29 9.52 -3.82
N GLY A 200 23.11 8.99 -4.74
CA GLY A 200 22.80 8.97 -6.16
C GLY A 200 21.48 8.26 -6.46
N ILE A 201 21.24 7.10 -5.85
CA ILE A 201 19.95 6.39 -5.97
C ILE A 201 18.81 7.23 -5.39
N ALA A 202 18.97 7.82 -4.20
CA ALA A 202 17.92 8.62 -3.56
C ALA A 202 17.54 9.86 -4.41
N VAL A 203 18.54 10.62 -4.88
CA VAL A 203 18.33 11.78 -5.75
C VAL A 203 17.70 11.34 -7.08
N ALA A 204 18.20 10.26 -7.70
CA ALA A 204 17.65 9.74 -8.95
C ALA A 204 16.18 9.31 -8.79
N THR A 205 15.80 8.68 -7.67
CA THR A 205 14.41 8.33 -7.37
C THR A 205 13.53 9.58 -7.31
N ILE A 206 13.93 10.61 -6.55
CA ILE A 206 13.14 11.85 -6.43
C ILE A 206 13.03 12.57 -7.78
N LEU A 207 14.13 12.73 -8.50
CA LEU A 207 14.12 13.37 -9.82
C LEU A 207 13.26 12.59 -10.80
N PHE A 208 13.33 11.26 -10.77
CA PHE A 208 12.53 10.43 -11.65
C PHE A 208 11.03 10.55 -11.35
N GLU A 209 10.65 10.40 -10.08
CA GLU A 209 9.24 10.40 -9.65
C GLU A 209 8.59 11.79 -9.75
N CYS A 210 9.30 12.85 -9.38
CA CYS A 210 8.76 14.21 -9.31
C CYS A 210 9.00 15.07 -10.56
N VAL A 211 9.96 14.70 -11.42
CA VAL A 211 10.34 15.51 -12.58
C VAL A 211 10.19 14.70 -13.87
N VAL A 212 10.97 13.64 -14.04
CA VAL A 212 11.03 12.91 -15.33
C VAL A 212 9.68 12.33 -15.70
N VAL A 213 9.00 11.64 -14.78
CA VAL A 213 7.70 11.01 -15.07
C VAL A 213 6.61 12.04 -15.38
N PRO A 214 6.39 13.09 -14.57
CA PRO A 214 5.46 14.16 -14.93
C PRO A 214 5.78 14.85 -16.27
N LEU A 215 7.07 15.06 -16.59
CA LEU A 215 7.48 15.66 -17.86
C LEU A 215 7.05 14.83 -19.07
N THR A 216 6.85 13.51 -18.92
CA THR A 216 6.36 12.68 -20.03
C THR A 216 5.00 13.13 -20.58
N LEU A 217 4.18 13.83 -19.79
CA LEU A 217 2.92 14.41 -20.27
C LEU A 217 3.15 15.44 -21.39
N PHE A 218 4.29 16.10 -21.40
CA PHE A 218 4.66 17.16 -22.34
C PHE A 218 5.63 16.68 -23.43
N LEU A 219 5.97 15.40 -23.41
CA LEU A 219 6.86 14.80 -24.40
C LEU A 219 6.09 14.35 -25.66
N PRO A 220 6.72 14.41 -26.85
CA PRO A 220 6.22 13.77 -28.06
C PRO A 220 5.92 12.28 -27.83
N ILE A 221 4.89 11.75 -28.51
CA ILE A 221 4.38 10.36 -28.33
C ILE A 221 5.51 9.33 -28.38
N ASN A 222 6.42 9.45 -29.35
CA ASN A 222 7.55 8.54 -29.56
C ASN A 222 8.57 8.54 -28.41
N THR A 223 8.52 9.49 -27.47
CA THR A 223 9.47 9.60 -26.35
C THR A 223 8.84 9.29 -24.98
N ARG A 224 7.51 9.12 -24.90
CA ARG A 224 6.81 8.82 -23.63
C ARG A 224 7.20 7.48 -23.00
N HIS A 225 7.67 6.53 -23.82
CA HIS A 225 8.17 5.22 -23.38
C HIS A 225 9.34 5.31 -22.37
N ILE A 226 10.03 6.46 -22.28
CA ILE A 226 11.06 6.71 -21.27
C ILE A 226 10.49 6.52 -19.85
N GLY A 227 9.26 6.96 -19.59
CA GLY A 227 8.60 6.76 -18.30
C GLY A 227 8.38 5.28 -17.96
N CYS A 228 7.90 4.49 -18.92
CA CYS A 228 7.73 3.05 -18.75
C CYS A 228 9.07 2.35 -18.48
N THR A 229 10.09 2.68 -19.28
CA THR A 229 11.43 2.10 -19.17
C THR A 229 12.03 2.41 -17.81
N GLY A 230 11.95 3.67 -17.37
CA GLY A 230 12.44 4.09 -16.06
C GLY A 230 11.74 3.36 -14.90
N MET A 231 10.42 3.17 -14.98
CA MET A 231 9.67 2.41 -13.97
C MET A 231 10.08 0.93 -13.91
N ILE A 232 10.23 0.30 -15.07
CA ILE A 232 10.71 -1.10 -15.14
C ILE A 232 12.12 -1.20 -14.54
N LEU A 233 13.03 -0.31 -14.93
CA LEU A 233 14.40 -0.29 -14.40
C LEU A 233 14.44 -0.02 -12.89
N MET A 234 13.60 0.87 -12.38
CA MET A 234 13.47 1.13 -10.95
C MET A 234 13.02 -0.12 -10.19
N HIS A 235 12.02 -0.85 -10.70
CA HIS A 235 11.54 -2.09 -10.07
C HIS A 235 12.55 -3.24 -10.17
N ILE A 236 13.30 -3.33 -11.27
CA ILE A 236 14.45 -4.24 -11.38
C ILE A 236 15.51 -3.87 -10.34
N GLY A 237 15.83 -2.59 -10.19
CA GLY A 237 16.74 -2.09 -9.15
C GLY A 237 16.28 -2.48 -7.75
N ILE A 238 14.99 -2.33 -7.45
CA ILE A 238 14.38 -2.78 -6.19
C ILE A 238 14.53 -4.30 -6.00
N PHE A 239 14.24 -5.10 -7.02
CA PHE A 239 14.41 -6.56 -6.95
C PHE A 239 15.87 -6.96 -6.69
N LEU A 240 16.81 -6.34 -7.41
CA LEU A 240 18.23 -6.65 -7.35
C LEU A 240 18.86 -6.21 -6.04
N LEU A 241 18.59 -4.98 -5.61
CA LEU A 241 19.31 -4.31 -4.53
C LEU A 241 18.52 -4.25 -3.22
N MET A 242 17.20 -4.23 -3.22
CA MET A 242 16.40 -4.05 -2.01
C MET A 242 15.71 -5.34 -1.56
N SER A 243 14.73 -5.83 -2.32
CA SER A 243 13.93 -7.00 -1.93
C SER A 243 13.32 -7.70 -3.13
N LYS A 244 13.55 -9.02 -3.26
CA LYS A 244 12.92 -9.83 -4.33
C LYS A 244 11.41 -9.85 -4.20
N GLN A 245 10.89 -9.96 -2.98
CA GLN A 245 9.45 -9.98 -2.71
C GLN A 245 8.79 -8.71 -3.21
N VAL A 246 9.36 -7.54 -2.84
CA VAL A 246 8.83 -6.24 -3.27
C VAL A 246 8.92 -6.11 -4.79
N GLY A 247 10.07 -6.48 -5.38
CA GLY A 247 10.26 -6.49 -6.83
C GLY A 247 9.25 -7.36 -7.60
N ILE A 248 8.98 -8.57 -7.11
CA ILE A 248 8.01 -9.51 -7.71
C ILE A 248 6.58 -8.97 -7.58
N VAL A 249 6.24 -8.36 -6.45
CA VAL A 249 4.92 -7.76 -6.22
C VAL A 249 4.60 -6.68 -7.27
N PHE A 250 5.60 -5.91 -7.70
CA PHE A 250 5.43 -4.89 -8.74
C PHE A 250 5.11 -5.44 -10.14
N ILE A 251 5.25 -6.74 -10.39
CA ILE A 251 4.88 -7.31 -11.69
C ILE A 251 3.43 -6.99 -12.05
N THR A 252 2.55 -6.92 -11.05
CA THR A 252 1.12 -6.63 -11.26
C THR A 252 0.83 -5.20 -11.70
N THR A 253 1.76 -4.25 -11.55
CA THR A 253 1.60 -2.85 -12.00
C THR A 253 2.22 -2.58 -13.37
N ILE A 254 3.00 -3.52 -13.92
CA ILE A 254 3.68 -3.36 -15.22
C ILE A 254 2.68 -3.05 -16.35
N SER A 255 1.54 -3.73 -16.36
CA SER A 255 0.43 -3.49 -17.31
C SER A 255 -0.01 -2.02 -17.33
N THR A 256 -0.09 -1.39 -16.15
CA THR A 256 -0.47 0.03 -15.99
C THR A 256 0.58 0.93 -16.63
N TYR A 257 1.87 0.65 -16.44
CA TYR A 257 2.93 1.45 -17.05
C TYR A 257 2.99 1.26 -18.56
N ILE A 258 2.89 0.02 -19.05
CA ILE A 258 2.91 -0.26 -20.49
C ILE A 258 1.75 0.46 -21.18
N VAL A 259 0.52 0.24 -20.72
CA VAL A 259 -0.67 0.82 -21.35
C VAL A 259 -0.71 2.34 -21.19
N GLY A 260 -0.33 2.86 -20.03
CA GLY A 260 -0.32 4.29 -19.77
C GLY A 260 0.71 5.05 -20.62
N PHE A 261 1.98 4.63 -20.60
CA PHE A 261 3.04 5.35 -21.34
C PHE A 261 3.02 5.09 -22.86
N GLN A 262 2.21 4.15 -23.35
CA GLN A 262 1.93 3.96 -24.78
C GLN A 262 0.80 4.89 -25.31
N CYS A 263 0.32 5.82 -24.48
CA CYS A 263 -0.73 6.76 -24.86
C CYS A 263 -0.37 7.59 -26.11
N SER A 264 -1.26 7.53 -27.10
CA SER A 264 -1.18 8.23 -28.39
C SER A 264 -1.80 9.64 -28.39
N ALA A 265 -2.34 10.12 -27.26
CA ALA A 265 -2.99 11.43 -27.21
C ALA A 265 -2.02 12.57 -27.55
N LEU A 266 -2.35 13.38 -28.55
CA LEU A 266 -1.54 14.54 -28.94
C LEU A 266 -1.65 15.65 -27.89
N ILE A 267 -0.57 16.39 -27.67
CA ILE A 267 -0.53 17.52 -26.73
C ILE A 267 -1.58 18.57 -27.14
N GLY A 268 -2.33 19.08 -26.16
CA GLY A 268 -3.40 20.06 -26.37
C GLY A 268 -4.78 19.46 -26.69
N THR A 269 -4.88 18.16 -26.97
CA THR A 269 -6.17 17.50 -27.23
C THR A 269 -6.97 17.21 -25.95
N GLY A 270 -8.26 16.92 -26.10
CA GLY A 270 -9.15 16.51 -25.00
C GLY A 270 -8.66 15.30 -24.20
N PRO A 271 -8.24 14.18 -24.84
CA PRO A 271 -7.62 13.05 -24.15
C PRO A 271 -6.37 13.46 -23.38
N TRP A 272 -5.49 14.29 -23.96
CA TRP A 272 -4.30 14.77 -23.26
C TRP A 272 -4.64 15.58 -22.00
N TRP A 273 -5.62 16.49 -22.07
CA TRP A 273 -6.10 17.21 -20.89
C TRP A 273 -6.66 16.27 -19.82
N SER A 274 -7.31 15.17 -20.21
CA SER A 274 -7.76 14.15 -19.26
C SER A 274 -6.58 13.48 -18.55
N ALA A 275 -5.49 13.16 -19.27
CA ALA A 275 -4.26 12.67 -18.66
C ALA A 275 -3.68 13.66 -17.65
N VAL A 276 -3.53 14.93 -18.05
CA VAL A 276 -3.01 16.03 -17.20
C VAL A 276 -3.85 16.19 -15.94
N LEU A 277 -5.18 16.25 -16.07
CA LEU A 277 -6.09 16.39 -14.94
C LEU A 277 -5.99 15.20 -13.98
N VAL A 278 -6.03 13.97 -14.49
CA VAL A 278 -5.90 12.77 -13.66
C VAL A 278 -4.53 12.70 -12.97
N SER A 279 -3.46 13.15 -13.63
CA SER A 279 -2.11 13.20 -13.05
C SER A 279 -1.96 14.20 -11.91
N PHE A 280 -2.36 15.44 -12.14
CA PHE A 280 -2.03 16.55 -11.25
C PHE A 280 -3.15 16.91 -10.29
N LEU A 281 -4.42 16.82 -10.68
CA LEU A 281 -5.53 17.31 -9.86
C LEU A 281 -5.57 16.66 -8.46
N PRO A 282 -5.43 15.33 -8.29
CA PRO A 282 -5.43 14.76 -6.94
C PRO A 282 -4.24 15.25 -6.10
N ASN A 283 -3.06 15.37 -6.71
CA ASN A 283 -1.85 15.87 -6.03
C ASN A 283 -1.99 17.35 -5.63
N LEU A 284 -2.55 18.19 -6.50
CA LEU A 284 -2.80 19.61 -6.22
C LEU A 284 -3.85 19.80 -5.13
N ILE A 285 -4.93 19.01 -5.16
CA ILE A 285 -5.92 18.99 -4.08
C ILE A 285 -5.19 18.62 -2.78
N CYS A 286 -4.39 17.55 -2.78
CA CYS A 286 -3.65 17.07 -1.61
C CYS A 286 -2.62 18.08 -1.03
N LEU A 287 -2.07 18.96 -1.85
CA LEU A 287 -1.14 20.02 -1.43
C LEU A 287 -1.85 21.31 -0.96
N GLY A 288 -3.16 21.42 -1.16
CA GLY A 288 -3.94 22.60 -0.81
C GLY A 288 -4.10 22.79 0.71
N PRO A 289 -4.53 23.98 1.15
CA PRO A 289 -4.65 24.35 2.57
C PRO A 289 -5.66 23.50 3.37
N PHE A 290 -6.55 22.78 2.67
CA PHE A 290 -7.56 21.92 3.29
C PHE A 290 -7.22 20.44 3.22
N ALA A 291 -6.07 20.08 2.67
CA ALA A 291 -5.79 18.70 2.35
C ALA A 291 -4.68 18.09 3.19
N THR A 292 -4.94 16.87 3.63
CA THR A 292 -3.98 16.01 4.29
C THR A 292 -3.33 15.15 3.23
N MET A 293 -2.06 15.44 2.91
CA MET A 293 -1.23 14.67 1.97
C MET A 293 -0.84 13.27 2.50
N ILE A 294 -1.66 12.74 3.42
CA ILE A 294 -1.35 11.63 4.31
C ILE A 294 -2.23 10.43 3.91
N PRO A 295 -1.64 9.24 3.69
CA PRO A 295 -2.29 8.15 2.98
C PRO A 295 -3.58 7.61 3.62
N GLU A 296 -4.48 7.17 2.73
CA GLU A 296 -5.73 6.43 2.95
C GLU A 296 -7.05 7.22 3.10
N ASN A 297 -7.17 8.42 2.53
CA ASN A 297 -8.49 8.93 2.11
C ASN A 297 -8.80 8.48 0.68
N TRP A 298 -9.08 7.19 0.51
CA TRP A 298 -9.54 6.67 -0.78
C TRP A 298 -10.82 7.40 -1.23
N PRO A 299 -10.97 7.77 -2.52
CA PRO A 299 -10.07 7.54 -3.65
C PRO A 299 -8.91 8.56 -3.78
N LEU A 300 -9.03 9.77 -3.24
CA LEU A 300 -8.20 10.92 -3.63
C LEU A 300 -6.77 10.96 -3.05
N SER A 301 -6.32 9.91 -2.37
CA SER A 301 -5.09 9.98 -1.59
C SER A 301 -3.85 9.60 -2.40
N ALA A 302 -2.82 10.45 -2.31
CA ALA A 302 -1.48 10.16 -2.78
C ALA A 302 -0.94 8.90 -2.07
N VAL A 303 -0.74 7.84 -2.83
CA VAL A 303 -0.01 6.65 -2.37
C VAL A 303 1.44 7.04 -2.15
N SER A 304 2.00 6.63 -1.00
CA SER A 304 3.43 6.78 -0.76
C SER A 304 4.11 5.48 -0.41
N LEU A 305 5.19 5.20 -1.14
CA LEU A 305 6.15 4.18 -0.79
C LEU A 305 7.38 4.83 -0.18
N PHE A 306 7.75 4.39 1.04
CA PHE A 306 8.99 4.78 1.71
C PHE A 306 9.09 6.30 1.94
N MET A 307 8.03 6.90 2.49
CA MET A 307 7.92 8.36 2.67
C MET A 307 8.92 8.97 3.67
N TRP A 308 9.44 8.14 4.58
CA TRP A 308 10.27 8.58 5.70
C TRP A 308 11.72 8.74 5.27
N ASN A 309 12.41 9.75 5.81
CA ASN A 309 13.86 9.79 5.69
C ASN A 309 14.54 8.74 6.59
N GLY A 310 15.85 8.54 6.45
CA GLY A 310 16.57 7.49 7.17
C GLY A 310 16.52 7.61 8.70
N GLY A 311 16.53 8.83 9.24
CA GLY A 311 16.42 9.06 10.68
C GLY A 311 15.03 8.70 11.21
N GLN A 312 13.98 9.21 10.56
CA GLN A 312 12.59 8.89 10.88
C GLN A 312 12.32 7.38 10.75
N ALA A 313 12.74 6.77 9.64
CA ALA A 313 12.53 5.36 9.36
C ALA A 313 13.23 4.46 10.40
N LYS A 314 14.45 4.83 10.81
CA LYS A 314 15.18 4.14 11.87
C LYS A 314 14.46 4.26 13.21
N LEU A 315 14.08 5.47 13.62
CA LEU A 315 13.35 5.70 14.86
C LEU A 315 12.02 4.92 14.90
N LEU A 316 11.22 5.00 13.83
CA LEU A 316 9.98 4.23 13.71
C LEU A 316 10.23 2.72 13.81
N ALA A 317 11.27 2.21 13.16
CA ALA A 317 11.61 0.79 13.24
C ALA A 317 12.05 0.38 14.64
N GLU A 318 12.92 1.15 15.29
CA GLU A 318 13.42 0.85 16.63
C GLU A 318 12.29 0.89 17.67
N THR A 319 11.46 1.93 17.63
CA THR A 319 10.37 2.14 18.58
C THR A 319 9.18 1.20 18.36
N LEU A 320 8.85 0.88 17.12
CA LEU A 320 7.60 0.18 16.78
C LEU A 320 7.77 -1.20 16.15
N MET A 321 8.97 -1.63 15.73
CA MET A 321 9.12 -2.87 14.94
C MET A 321 10.17 -3.83 15.47
N THR A 322 11.33 -3.34 15.89
CA THR A 322 12.51 -4.17 16.19
C THR A 322 12.89 -4.23 17.65
N GLY A 323 12.42 -3.29 18.48
CA GLY A 323 12.65 -3.28 19.93
C GLY A 323 11.74 -4.25 20.70
N GLU A 324 11.73 -4.11 22.02
CA GLU A 324 10.79 -4.76 22.92
C GLU A 324 9.49 -3.97 23.08
N THR A 325 9.39 -2.79 22.47
CA THR A 325 8.23 -1.90 22.63
C THR A 325 7.33 -1.89 21.40
N ARG A 326 6.02 -1.75 21.57
CA ARG A 326 5.08 -1.57 20.44
C ARG A 326 3.99 -0.58 20.78
N VAL A 327 3.41 0.02 19.74
CA VAL A 327 2.08 0.61 19.84
C VAL A 327 1.07 -0.43 19.39
N VAL A 328 0.17 -0.82 20.29
CA VAL A 328 -0.87 -1.82 20.06
C VAL A 328 -2.26 -1.22 20.09
N LEU A 329 -3.14 -1.81 19.31
CA LEU A 329 -4.53 -1.42 19.11
C LEU A 329 -5.45 -2.45 19.74
N ALA A 330 -6.53 -1.97 20.35
CA ALA A 330 -7.47 -2.80 21.09
C ALA A 330 -8.93 -2.35 20.89
N THR A 331 -9.86 -3.29 21.05
CA THR A 331 -11.31 -3.01 21.09
C THR A 331 -11.71 -2.31 22.39
N ALA A 332 -12.93 -1.77 22.42
CA ALA A 332 -13.47 -1.07 23.58
C ALA A 332 -13.51 -1.92 24.87
N GLU A 333 -13.67 -3.24 24.73
CA GLU A 333 -13.73 -4.18 25.85
C GLU A 333 -12.39 -4.28 26.62
N LYS A 334 -11.28 -3.95 25.95
CA LYS A 334 -9.93 -3.92 26.51
C LYS A 334 -9.60 -2.49 26.97
N SER A 335 -10.45 -1.94 27.84
CA SER A 335 -10.48 -0.50 28.18
C SER A 335 -9.44 -0.06 29.19
N THR A 336 -8.85 -0.99 29.96
CA THR A 336 -7.86 -0.67 30.98
C THR A 336 -6.49 -1.24 30.62
N PRO A 337 -5.38 -0.59 31.03
CA PRO A 337 -4.03 -1.13 30.83
C PRO A 337 -3.87 -2.58 31.31
N GLN A 338 -4.42 -2.92 32.48
CA GLN A 338 -4.32 -4.27 33.05
C GLN A 338 -5.07 -5.32 32.23
N SER A 339 -6.11 -4.93 31.47
CA SER A 339 -6.89 -5.87 30.67
C SER A 339 -6.13 -6.45 29.46
N ILE A 340 -5.02 -5.82 29.06
CA ILE A 340 -4.22 -6.26 27.92
C ILE A 340 -2.91 -6.96 28.32
N VAL A 341 -2.50 -6.89 29.59
CA VAL A 341 -1.31 -7.57 30.09
C VAL A 341 -1.50 -9.09 29.97
N GLY A 342 -0.48 -9.76 29.45
CA GLY A 342 -0.48 -11.19 29.14
C GLY A 342 -1.13 -11.56 27.81
N LEU A 343 -1.80 -10.63 27.12
CA LEU A 343 -2.37 -10.91 25.80
C LEU A 343 -1.29 -10.97 24.72
N PRO A 344 -1.41 -11.89 23.74
CA PRO A 344 -0.53 -11.92 22.58
C PRO A 344 -0.69 -10.68 21.71
N VAL A 345 0.43 -10.19 21.17
CA VAL A 345 0.46 -9.13 20.16
C VAL A 345 0.49 -9.76 18.77
N ILE A 346 -0.54 -9.49 17.97
CA ILE A 346 -0.60 -9.99 16.59
C ILE A 346 0.07 -8.96 15.66
N HIS A 347 1.23 -9.33 15.14
CA HIS A 347 1.95 -8.53 14.13
C HIS A 347 1.26 -8.57 12.76
N HIS A 348 1.57 -7.58 11.92
CA HIS A 348 1.07 -7.53 10.55
C HIS A 348 1.41 -8.81 9.76
N GLY A 349 0.41 -9.36 9.05
CA GLY A 349 0.53 -10.60 8.29
C GLY A 349 0.40 -11.90 9.10
N ALA A 350 0.31 -11.82 10.43
CA ALA A 350 -0.08 -12.95 11.26
C ALA A 350 -1.61 -13.06 11.35
N VAL A 351 -2.11 -14.30 11.36
CA VAL A 351 -3.52 -14.60 11.63
C VAL A 351 -3.65 -14.90 13.11
N ALA A 352 -4.65 -14.33 13.78
CA ALA A 352 -4.95 -14.67 15.17
C ALA A 352 -5.04 -16.20 15.29
N PRO A 353 -4.38 -16.83 16.28
CA PRO A 353 -4.59 -18.24 16.52
C PRO A 353 -6.09 -18.43 16.75
N ARG A 354 -6.72 -19.27 15.92
CA ARG A 354 -8.10 -19.67 16.16
C ARG A 354 -8.13 -20.27 17.54
N SER A 355 -8.79 -19.60 18.48
CA SER A 355 -9.07 -20.16 19.79
C SER A 355 -9.72 -21.52 19.56
N GLY A 356 -8.94 -22.60 19.72
CA GLY A 356 -9.46 -23.96 19.72
C GLY A 356 -10.60 -23.98 20.72
N GLY A 357 -11.75 -24.54 20.33
CA GLY A 357 -13.03 -24.39 21.01
C GLY A 357 -13.12 -25.02 22.41
N THR A 358 -12.23 -24.65 23.33
CA THR A 358 -12.49 -24.80 24.76
C THR A 358 -13.49 -23.73 25.15
N VAL A 359 -14.74 -24.14 25.24
CA VAL A 359 -15.86 -23.39 25.81
C VAL A 359 -15.40 -22.81 27.16
N GLY A 360 -15.12 -21.51 27.19
CA GLY A 360 -14.87 -20.81 28.44
C GLY A 360 -16.12 -20.86 29.30
N ILE A 361 -16.01 -21.44 30.49
CA ILE A 361 -17.10 -21.66 31.46
C ILE A 361 -17.66 -20.35 32.06
N HIS A 362 -17.03 -19.20 31.76
CA HIS A 362 -17.50 -17.90 32.23
C HIS A 362 -17.73 -16.93 31.07
N GLY A 363 -19.00 -16.75 30.70
CA GLY A 363 -19.71 -15.51 30.32
C GLY A 363 -19.09 -14.46 29.40
N THR A 364 -17.83 -14.58 28.95
CA THR A 364 -17.21 -13.60 28.06
C THR A 364 -17.90 -13.65 26.71
N PRO A 365 -18.33 -12.51 26.14
CA PRO A 365 -19.02 -12.48 24.87
C PRO A 365 -18.25 -13.28 23.81
N ARG A 366 -18.95 -14.21 23.15
CA ARG A 366 -18.46 -14.95 21.98
C ARG A 366 -18.14 -13.94 20.88
N GLY A 367 -16.93 -13.40 20.82
CA GLY A 367 -16.62 -12.44 19.76
C GLY A 367 -15.19 -11.92 19.74
N ALA A 368 -14.76 -11.23 20.79
CA ALA A 368 -13.52 -10.45 20.75
C ALA A 368 -12.27 -11.33 20.69
N ASP A 369 -11.29 -10.89 19.89
CA ASP A 369 -10.00 -11.57 19.84
C ASP A 369 -9.32 -11.46 21.21
N ARG A 370 -8.81 -12.58 21.73
CA ARG A 370 -7.99 -12.63 22.96
C ARG A 370 -6.56 -12.17 22.68
N ALA A 371 -6.42 -11.05 21.99
CA ALA A 371 -5.17 -10.49 21.51
C ALA A 371 -5.29 -8.98 21.37
N VAL A 372 -4.14 -8.32 21.22
CA VAL A 372 -4.04 -6.94 20.75
C VAL A 372 -3.32 -6.92 19.41
N HIS A 373 -3.50 -5.86 18.63
CA HIS A 373 -2.99 -5.81 17.27
C HIS A 373 -1.90 -4.76 17.13
N ASP A 374 -0.80 -5.12 16.48
CA ASP A 374 0.26 -4.17 16.17
C ASP A 374 -0.29 -3.04 15.27
N SER A 375 0.00 -1.79 15.64
CA SER A 375 -0.38 -0.61 14.85
C SER A 375 0.48 -0.43 13.59
N VAL A 376 1.66 -1.05 13.55
CA VAL A 376 2.57 -0.94 12.42
C VAL A 376 1.99 -1.65 11.19
N LEU A 377 2.11 -0.99 10.03
CA LEU A 377 1.50 -1.37 8.75
C LEU A 377 -0.04 -1.43 8.81
N ARG A 378 -0.67 -0.77 9.79
CA ARG A 378 -2.13 -0.55 9.91
C ARG A 378 -2.48 0.92 9.98
N VAL A 379 -1.71 1.65 10.78
CA VAL A 379 -1.91 3.07 11.03
C VAL A 379 -0.68 3.89 10.65
N ILE A 380 0.50 3.30 10.88
CA ILE A 380 1.79 3.89 10.59
C ILE A 380 2.74 2.81 10.07
N GLY A 381 3.62 3.13 9.14
CA GLY A 381 4.59 2.20 8.59
C GLY A 381 5.33 2.81 7.41
N PHE A 382 6.27 2.07 6.81
CA PHE A 382 7.13 2.64 5.75
C PHE A 382 6.36 3.16 4.53
N THR A 383 5.18 2.60 4.28
CA THR A 383 4.32 2.95 3.16
C THR A 383 2.96 3.47 3.62
N LEU A 384 2.77 3.71 4.92
CA LEU A 384 1.44 3.99 5.46
C LEU A 384 1.51 5.01 6.60
N LEU A 385 0.57 5.94 6.62
CA LEU A 385 0.34 6.90 7.68
C LEU A 385 -1.11 7.35 7.54
N GLN A 386 -1.92 7.15 8.57
CA GLN A 386 -3.34 7.54 8.53
C GLN A 386 -3.50 9.03 8.86
N GLU A 387 -4.34 9.72 8.08
CA GLU A 387 -4.92 11.06 8.32
C GLU A 387 -4.11 11.98 9.27
N ASN A 388 -4.68 12.42 10.38
CA ASN A 388 -4.17 13.52 11.21
C ASN A 388 -2.95 13.15 12.08
N LEU A 389 -2.21 12.11 11.73
CA LEU A 389 -1.07 11.65 12.51
C LEU A 389 0.25 12.30 12.11
N LEU A 390 0.36 12.89 10.91
CA LEU A 390 1.61 13.55 10.48
C LEU A 390 2.13 14.64 11.44
N PRO A 391 1.29 15.46 12.10
CA PRO A 391 1.79 16.45 13.05
C PRO A 391 2.43 15.86 14.32
N VAL A 392 2.16 14.59 14.63
CA VAL A 392 2.58 13.90 15.86
C VAL A 392 3.52 12.72 15.62
N VAL A 393 4.02 12.56 14.40
CA VAL A 393 5.13 11.62 14.08
C VAL A 393 6.48 12.36 14.10
N PRO A 394 7.62 11.64 14.15
CA PRO A 394 8.92 12.27 14.18
C PRO A 394 9.14 13.21 12.99
N ARG A 395 9.58 14.44 13.26
CA ARG A 395 9.83 15.45 12.23
C ARG A 395 11.09 15.13 11.43
N ALA A 396 11.10 15.55 10.16
CA ALA A 396 12.23 15.31 9.28
C ALA A 396 13.52 15.97 9.78
N THR A 397 13.45 17.16 10.39
CA THR A 397 14.61 17.95 10.81
C THR A 397 15.07 17.71 12.24
N ALA A 398 14.29 16.96 13.02
CA ALA A 398 14.57 16.71 14.43
C ALA A 398 15.75 15.74 14.58
N SER A 399 16.83 16.19 15.22
CA SER A 399 17.71 15.26 15.91
C SER A 399 16.90 14.56 17.00
N ILE A 400 17.02 13.23 17.11
CA ILE A 400 16.35 12.43 18.16
C ILE A 400 16.67 13.00 19.56
N VAL A 401 17.84 13.63 19.71
CA VAL A 401 18.29 14.23 20.96
C VAL A 401 17.60 15.57 21.26
N GLU A 402 17.28 16.35 20.24
CA GLU A 402 16.77 17.72 20.39
C GLU A 402 15.23 17.78 20.44
N ASP A 403 14.55 16.88 19.73
CA ASP A 403 13.09 16.81 19.67
C ASP A 403 12.66 15.34 19.73
N PRO A 404 12.66 14.74 20.94
CA PRO A 404 12.28 13.35 21.12
C PRO A 404 10.82 13.15 20.71
N TRP A 405 10.53 11.98 20.13
CA TRP A 405 9.17 11.69 19.70
C TRP A 405 8.23 11.58 20.91
N ASP A 406 7.30 12.54 21.00
CA ASP A 406 6.26 12.57 22.03
C ASP A 406 5.23 11.46 21.80
N MET A 407 5.54 10.28 22.34
CA MET A 407 4.70 9.09 22.22
C MET A 407 3.32 9.30 22.84
N GLN A 408 3.20 10.09 23.92
CA GLN A 408 1.91 10.35 24.55
C GLN A 408 1.00 11.15 23.61
N LYS A 409 1.51 12.24 23.00
CA LYS A 409 0.74 12.99 22.00
C LYS A 409 0.35 12.14 20.80
N PHE A 410 1.25 11.26 20.35
CA PHE A 410 0.95 10.31 19.27
C PHE A 410 -0.18 9.36 19.66
N LEU A 411 -0.13 8.75 20.85
CA LEU A 411 -1.16 7.84 21.36
C LEU A 411 -2.53 8.52 21.48
N VAL A 412 -2.59 9.75 22.00
CA VAL A 412 -3.83 10.53 22.12
C VAL A 412 -4.44 10.75 20.73
N ALA A 413 -3.65 11.26 19.77
CA ALA A 413 -4.12 11.51 18.41
C ALA A 413 -4.58 10.21 17.71
N LEU A 414 -3.85 9.12 17.93
CA LEU A 414 -4.20 7.79 17.41
C LEU A 414 -5.51 7.28 18.01
N GLN A 415 -5.70 7.37 19.33
CA GLN A 415 -6.94 6.96 19.98
C GLN A 415 -8.12 7.81 19.51
N THR A 416 -7.95 9.13 19.36
CA THR A 416 -8.98 9.99 18.77
C THR A 416 -9.33 9.56 17.35
N PHE A 417 -8.35 9.26 16.50
CA PHE A 417 -8.59 8.73 15.15
C PHE A 417 -9.39 7.43 15.18
N LEU A 418 -9.00 6.46 16.01
CA LEU A 418 -9.68 5.17 16.14
C LEU A 418 -11.14 5.32 16.57
N GLN A 419 -11.40 6.15 17.58
CA GLN A 419 -12.73 6.37 18.13
C GLN A 419 -13.65 7.14 17.20
N THR A 420 -13.13 8.18 16.53
CA THR A 420 -13.93 9.03 15.64
C THR A 420 -14.18 8.40 14.29
N LYS A 421 -13.19 7.70 13.71
CA LYS A 421 -13.29 7.15 12.36
C LYS A 421 -13.80 5.72 12.36
N GLN A 422 -13.48 4.92 13.37
CA GLN A 422 -13.85 3.50 13.48
C GLN A 422 -13.60 2.74 12.16
N ARG A 423 -12.47 3.03 11.50
CA ARG A 423 -12.12 2.45 10.20
C ARG A 423 -11.40 1.13 10.34
N LEU A 424 -10.72 0.92 11.47
CA LEU A 424 -9.98 -0.28 11.79
C LEU A 424 -10.83 -1.18 12.67
N PHE A 425 -10.94 -2.45 12.31
CA PHE A 425 -11.69 -3.44 13.09
C PHE A 425 -11.03 -4.82 13.03
N GLU A 426 -11.27 -5.64 14.05
CA GLU A 426 -10.79 -7.02 14.11
C GLU A 426 -11.48 -7.85 13.01
N THR A 427 -10.71 -8.53 12.16
CA THR A 427 -11.25 -9.34 11.06
C THR A 427 -12.14 -10.47 11.57
N GLN A 428 -11.83 -11.03 12.74
CA GLN A 428 -12.56 -12.16 13.32
C GLN A 428 -13.86 -11.70 13.98
N SER A 429 -13.80 -10.74 14.90
CA SER A 429 -14.96 -10.30 15.68
C SER A 429 -15.85 -9.29 14.94
N GLY A 430 -15.28 -8.53 13.99
CA GLY A 430 -15.96 -7.39 13.36
C GLY A 430 -16.04 -6.16 14.26
N LEU A 431 -15.40 -6.16 15.44
CA LEU A 431 -15.45 -5.05 16.38
C LEU A 431 -14.42 -3.97 16.03
N PRO A 432 -14.79 -2.68 16.09
CA PRO A 432 -13.85 -1.59 15.83
C PRO A 432 -12.75 -1.52 16.91
N LEU A 433 -11.54 -1.18 16.46
CA LEU A 433 -10.44 -0.84 17.34
C LEU A 433 -10.65 0.61 17.82
N GLN A 434 -10.55 0.84 19.12
CA GLN A 434 -10.89 2.10 19.78
C GLN A 434 -9.88 2.55 20.83
N ARG A 435 -8.91 1.69 21.18
CA ARG A 435 -7.88 1.95 22.19
C ARG A 435 -6.50 1.82 21.57
N ALA A 436 -5.57 2.63 22.06
CA ALA A 436 -4.16 2.59 21.68
C ALA A 436 -3.29 2.60 22.95
N TYR A 437 -2.30 1.72 23.00
CA TYR A 437 -1.39 1.58 24.13
C TYR A 437 0.05 1.50 23.62
N TYR A 438 0.99 2.07 24.37
CA TYR A 438 2.42 1.80 24.19
C TYR A 438 2.85 0.78 25.24
N VAL A 439 3.38 -0.35 24.79
CA VAL A 439 3.59 -1.54 25.61
C VAL A 439 5.00 -2.08 25.47
N GLN A 440 5.48 -2.77 26.51
CA GLN A 440 6.61 -3.69 26.42
C GLN A 440 6.09 -5.10 26.11
N ILE A 441 6.80 -5.80 25.23
CA ILE A 441 6.52 -7.14 24.75
C ILE A 441 7.61 -8.08 25.24
N GLY A 442 7.17 -9.16 25.87
CA GLY A 442 8.05 -10.23 26.33
C GLY A 442 8.60 -11.11 25.22
N ALA A 443 9.53 -11.99 25.59
CA ALA A 443 10.14 -12.95 24.67
C ALA A 443 9.11 -13.86 23.94
N ASN A 444 7.94 -14.07 24.55
CA ASN A 444 6.85 -14.87 23.97
C ASN A 444 5.93 -14.10 23.01
N GLY A 445 6.16 -12.80 22.80
CA GLY A 445 5.30 -11.95 21.96
C GLY A 445 4.02 -11.47 22.66
N ASN A 446 3.93 -11.60 23.98
CA ASN A 446 2.81 -11.12 24.79
C ASN A 446 3.13 -9.75 25.40
N VAL A 447 2.10 -8.96 25.70
CA VAL A 447 2.22 -7.72 26.47
C VAL A 447 2.69 -8.06 27.89
N GLU A 448 3.85 -7.56 28.29
CA GLU A 448 4.35 -7.69 29.67
C GLU A 448 3.92 -6.50 30.51
N GLU A 449 4.05 -5.29 29.96
CA GLU A 449 3.75 -4.05 30.66
C GLU A 449 3.12 -3.03 29.71
N VAL A 450 2.21 -2.21 30.23
CA VAL A 450 1.71 -1.03 29.53
C VAL A 450 2.48 0.19 30.03
N LEU A 451 3.33 0.74 29.16
CA LEU A 451 4.21 1.86 29.47
C LEU A 451 3.46 3.20 29.44
N LEU A 452 2.57 3.37 28.45
CA LEU A 452 1.72 4.55 28.30
C LEU A 452 0.35 4.18 27.75
N SER A 453 -0.67 4.97 28.11
CA SER A 453 -2.03 4.89 27.57
C SER A 453 -2.54 6.25 27.13
N ALA A 454 -3.27 6.28 26.01
CA ALA A 454 -3.85 7.47 25.41
C ALA A 454 -4.94 8.14 26.25
#